data_AF-A0A0R0GGV0-F1
#
_entry.id   AF-A0A0R0GGV0-F1
#
_cell.length_a   1.000
_cell.length_b   1.000
_cell.length_c   1.000
_cell.angle_alpha   90.00
_cell.angle_beta   90.00
_cell.angle_gamma   90.00
#
_symmetry.space_group_name_H-M   'P 1'
#
loop_
_entity.id
_entity.type
_entity.pdbx_description
1 polymer ?
#
loop_
_entity_poly.entity_id
_entity_poly.type
_entity_poly.pdbx_seq_one_letter_code
_entity_poly.pdbx_strand_id
1 'polypeptide(L)'
;MPIIKPKAEWTNEDLAIIELNTKACYTLAYAFSINEYNKICRLKMAKEIWDSRSINYEGIKDVQLRKVITLTRHYESYHMEEGEFVDDMLGRLQVLLNKLEALGQNFTKAQINLQILNSFPRVWEHKTTTIQEARNFKTLALDKLLGILRVHEVHLQNMDHLPKRNFVALKTRETSSKREERKSPSRVLKVHMNEFDASDNNFEISIDDEMALM
;
A
#
# COMPACT_ATOMS: atom_id res chain seq x y z
N MET A 1 15.21 6.60 -45.50
CA MET A 1 16.57 7.18 -45.64
C MET A 1 16.39 8.62 -46.08
N PRO A 2 17.00 9.63 -45.43
CA PRO A 2 16.87 11.00 -45.91
C PRO A 2 17.57 11.12 -47.26
N ILE A 3 16.90 11.75 -48.23
CA ILE A 3 17.53 12.09 -49.51
C ILE A 3 18.38 13.34 -49.25
N ILE A 4 19.70 13.15 -49.31
CA ILE A 4 20.70 14.21 -49.05
C ILE A 4 21.01 15.00 -50.35
N LYS A 5 20.47 14.55 -51.49
CA LYS A 5 20.69 15.20 -52.79
C LYS A 5 19.96 16.54 -52.87
N PRO A 6 20.51 17.55 -53.56
CA PRO A 6 19.81 18.79 -53.84
C PRO A 6 18.51 18.51 -54.61
N LYS A 7 17.48 19.35 -54.40
CA LYS A 7 16.15 19.15 -55.00
C LYS A 7 16.16 19.02 -56.53
N ALA A 8 17.17 19.58 -57.18
CA ALA A 8 17.35 19.53 -58.63
C ALA A 8 17.79 18.14 -59.16
N GLU A 9 18.36 17.29 -58.30
CA GLU A 9 18.87 15.95 -58.67
C GLU A 9 17.93 14.81 -58.23
N TRP A 10 16.73 15.14 -57.77
CA TRP A 10 15.77 14.15 -57.31
C TRP A 10 15.24 13.33 -58.48
N THR A 11 15.37 12.00 -58.37
CA THR A 11 14.74 11.07 -59.32
C THR A 11 13.25 10.89 -59.00
N ASN A 12 12.49 10.30 -59.93
CA ASN A 12 11.09 9.94 -59.66
C ASN A 12 10.95 8.97 -58.46
N GLU A 13 11.95 8.11 -58.23
CA GLU A 13 12.00 7.21 -57.07
C GLU A 13 12.22 7.99 -55.76
N ASP A 14 13.12 8.98 -55.77
CA ASP A 14 13.38 9.86 -54.62
C ASP A 14 12.09 10.61 -54.21
N LEU A 15 11.33 11.13 -55.19
CA LEU A 15 10.05 11.81 -54.94
C LEU A 15 9.02 10.87 -54.29
N ALA A 16 8.88 9.65 -54.80
CA ALA A 16 7.97 8.65 -54.23
C ALA A 16 8.31 8.33 -52.76
N ILE A 17 9.61 8.24 -52.42
CA ILE A 17 10.06 8.03 -51.03
C ILE A 17 9.68 9.23 -50.14
N ILE A 18 9.83 10.46 -50.63
CA ILE A 18 9.45 11.68 -49.89
C ILE A 18 7.94 11.70 -49.66
N GLU A 19 7.14 11.42 -50.69
CA GLU A 19 5.69 11.38 -50.58
C GLU A 19 5.22 10.34 -49.55
N LEU A 20 5.81 9.15 -49.57
CA LEU A 20 5.53 8.09 -48.60
C LEU A 20 5.93 8.52 -47.18
N ASN A 21 7.11 9.12 -47.01
CA ASN A 21 7.55 9.64 -45.71
C ASN A 21 6.62 10.75 -45.21
N THR A 22 6.22 11.69 -46.06
CA THR A 22 5.29 12.78 -45.73
C THR A 22 3.94 12.21 -45.30
N LYS A 23 3.37 11.26 -46.05
CA LYS A 23 2.12 10.57 -45.68
C LYS A 23 2.26 9.87 -44.32
N ALA A 24 3.36 9.15 -44.09
CA ALA A 24 3.63 8.48 -42.83
C ALA A 24 3.78 9.47 -41.66
N CYS A 25 4.47 10.60 -41.85
CA CYS A 25 4.58 11.66 -40.84
C CYS A 25 3.21 12.21 -40.45
N TYR A 26 2.35 12.51 -41.43
CA TYR A 26 1.00 12.98 -41.16
C TYR A 26 0.15 11.94 -40.42
N THR A 27 0.15 10.68 -40.86
CA THR A 27 -0.59 9.61 -40.19
C THR A 27 -0.13 9.42 -38.74
N LEU A 28 1.18 9.44 -38.48
CA LEU A 28 1.71 9.38 -37.12
C LEU A 28 1.30 10.62 -36.32
N ALA A 29 1.39 11.82 -36.90
CA ALA A 29 1.03 13.10 -36.27
C ALA A 29 -0.42 13.14 -35.79
N TYR A 30 -1.37 12.59 -36.57
CA TYR A 30 -2.79 12.52 -36.19
C TYR A 30 -3.05 11.68 -34.95
N ALA A 31 -2.15 10.75 -34.60
CA ALA A 31 -2.28 9.93 -33.39
C ALA A 31 -1.77 10.65 -32.13
N PHE A 32 -1.28 11.89 -32.24
CA PHE A 32 -0.77 12.67 -31.12
C PHE A 32 -1.76 13.77 -30.70
N SER A 33 -1.80 14.05 -29.40
CA SER A 33 -2.43 15.27 -28.91
C SER A 33 -1.66 16.51 -29.39
N ILE A 34 -2.29 17.68 -29.36
CA ILE A 34 -1.64 18.93 -29.81
C ILE A 34 -0.32 19.22 -29.08
N ASN A 35 -0.24 18.88 -27.79
CA ASN A 35 0.95 19.09 -26.96
C ASN A 35 2.10 18.14 -27.33
N GLU A 36 1.77 16.90 -27.70
CA GLU A 36 2.76 15.93 -28.16
C GLU A 36 3.21 16.25 -29.59
N TYR A 37 2.26 16.63 -30.46
CA TYR A 37 2.55 17.08 -31.82
C TYR A 37 3.55 18.23 -31.82
N ASN A 38 3.35 19.26 -30.99
CA ASN A 38 4.28 20.40 -30.88
C ASN A 38 5.72 19.99 -30.53
N LYS A 39 5.93 18.86 -29.83
CA LYS A 39 7.27 18.33 -29.53
C LYS A 39 7.93 17.65 -30.73
N ILE A 40 7.13 17.01 -31.60
CA ILE A 40 7.60 16.25 -32.76
C ILE A 40 7.52 17.01 -34.09
N CYS A 41 6.85 18.16 -34.16
CA CYS A 41 6.68 18.97 -35.39
C CYS A 41 7.98 19.26 -36.15
N ARG A 42 9.10 19.37 -35.42
CA ARG A 42 10.42 19.68 -35.98
C ARG A 42 11.08 18.48 -36.66
N LEU A 43 10.58 17.27 -36.40
CA LEU A 43 11.09 16.02 -36.94
C LEU A 43 10.63 15.88 -38.39
N LYS A 44 11.57 15.58 -39.28
CA LYS A 44 11.31 15.55 -40.73
C LYS A 44 10.98 14.14 -41.22
N MET A 45 11.32 13.13 -40.42
CA MET A 45 11.15 11.74 -40.80
C MET A 45 10.15 11.03 -39.89
N ALA A 46 9.30 10.20 -40.50
CA ALA A 46 8.36 9.36 -39.77
C ALA A 46 9.10 8.43 -38.79
N LYS A 47 10.31 8.00 -39.17
CA LYS A 47 11.21 7.23 -38.31
C LYS A 47 11.61 8.00 -37.04
N GLU A 48 11.99 9.28 -37.15
CA GLU A 48 12.37 10.08 -35.98
C GLU A 48 11.19 10.25 -35.02
N ILE A 49 9.98 10.46 -35.55
CA ILE A 49 8.74 10.54 -34.77
C ILE A 49 8.50 9.23 -34.02
N TRP A 50 8.67 8.10 -34.71
CA TRP A 50 8.50 6.78 -34.12
C TRP A 50 9.56 6.46 -33.06
N ASP A 51 10.84 6.74 -33.34
CA ASP A 51 11.96 6.52 -32.41
C ASP A 51 11.78 7.40 -31.16
N SER A 52 11.41 8.67 -31.34
CA SER A 52 11.09 9.58 -30.21
C SER A 52 9.93 9.05 -29.37
N ARG A 53 8.85 8.55 -30.00
CA ARG A 53 7.72 7.94 -29.28
C ARG A 53 8.16 6.68 -28.52
N SER A 54 9.00 5.86 -29.15
CA SER A 54 9.50 4.61 -28.56
C SER A 54 10.33 4.90 -27.29
N ILE A 55 11.23 5.89 -27.36
CA ILE A 55 12.03 6.34 -26.20
C ILE A 55 11.12 6.87 -25.09
N ASN A 56 10.11 7.68 -25.42
CA ASN A 56 9.16 8.18 -24.41
C ASN A 56 8.39 7.05 -23.73
N TYR A 57 7.91 6.06 -24.50
CA TYR A 57 7.18 4.93 -23.95
C TYR A 57 8.06 4.03 -23.07
N GLU A 58 9.31 3.79 -23.48
CA GLU A 58 10.30 3.12 -22.66
C GLU A 58 10.59 3.88 -21.37
N GLY A 59 10.76 5.21 -21.45
CA GLY A 59 10.92 6.07 -20.28
C GLY A 59 9.72 6.05 -19.33
N ILE A 60 8.50 6.06 -19.85
CA ILE A 60 7.27 5.94 -19.05
C ILE A 60 7.22 4.60 -18.32
N LYS A 61 7.56 3.50 -19.02
CA LYS A 61 7.65 2.16 -18.44
C LYS A 61 8.72 2.09 -17.35
N ASP A 62 9.90 2.68 -17.57
CA ASP A 62 10.98 2.71 -16.58
C ASP A 62 10.55 3.48 -15.32
N VAL A 63 9.91 4.64 -15.49
CA VAL A 63 9.38 5.42 -14.36
C VAL A 63 8.31 4.64 -13.61
N GLN A 64 7.39 3.95 -14.30
CA GLN A 64 6.37 3.12 -13.66
C GLN A 64 7.01 1.95 -12.90
N LEU A 65 7.98 1.27 -13.51
CA LEU A 65 8.71 0.18 -12.89
C LEU A 65 9.46 0.65 -11.64
N ARG A 66 10.15 1.80 -11.70
CA ARG A 66 10.83 2.40 -10.53
C ARG A 66 9.84 2.71 -9.41
N LYS A 67 8.67 3.26 -9.72
CA LYS A 67 7.62 3.52 -8.72
C LYS A 67 7.17 2.23 -8.03
N VAL A 68 6.92 1.17 -8.81
CA VAL A 68 6.56 -0.15 -8.28
C VAL A 68 7.68 -0.68 -7.37
N ILE A 69 8.92 -0.72 -7.85
CA ILE A 69 10.07 -1.22 -7.08
C ILE A 69 10.23 -0.44 -5.77
N THR A 70 10.16 0.89 -5.81
CA THR A 70 10.28 1.72 -4.60
C THR A 70 9.16 1.44 -3.61
N LEU A 71 7.90 1.36 -4.06
CA LEU A 71 6.76 1.08 -3.18
C LEU A 71 6.79 -0.35 -2.63
N THR A 72 7.20 -1.34 -3.43
CA THR A 72 7.39 -2.71 -2.96
C THR A 72 8.46 -2.77 -1.87
N ARG A 73 9.58 -2.05 -2.03
CA ARG A 73 10.60 -1.96 -0.97
C ARG A 73 10.05 -1.32 0.31
N HIS A 74 9.27 -0.25 0.19
CA HIS A 74 8.61 0.36 1.34
C HIS A 74 7.64 -0.61 2.03
N TYR A 75 6.95 -1.45 1.27
CA TYR A 75 6.05 -2.48 1.80
C TYR A 75 6.82 -3.58 2.51
N GLU A 76 7.91 -4.08 1.92
CA GLU A 76 8.74 -5.13 2.53
C GLU A 76 9.45 -4.65 3.80
N SER A 77 9.94 -3.41 3.82
CA SER A 77 10.59 -2.79 4.98
C SER A 77 9.62 -2.08 5.93
N TYR A 78 8.31 -2.30 5.76
CA TYR A 78 7.29 -1.62 6.56
C TYR A 78 7.33 -2.09 8.01
N HIS A 79 7.42 -1.12 8.93
CA HIS A 79 7.36 -1.36 10.36
C HIS A 79 6.55 -0.27 11.05
N MET A 80 6.01 -0.61 12.21
CA MET A 80 5.33 0.31 13.11
C MET A 80 6.35 1.28 13.73
N GLU A 81 6.01 2.56 13.79
CA GLU A 81 6.88 3.56 14.45
C GLU A 81 6.82 3.43 15.98
N GLU A 82 7.81 3.98 16.67
CA GLU A 82 7.83 3.98 18.14
C GLU A 82 6.70 4.86 18.71
N GLY A 83 5.84 4.27 19.55
CA GLY A 83 4.74 4.98 20.21
C GLY A 83 3.51 5.23 19.33
N GLU A 84 3.50 4.70 18.11
CA GLU A 84 2.32 4.71 17.23
C GLU A 84 1.23 3.76 17.77
N PHE A 85 -0.05 4.03 17.47
CA PHE A 85 -1.13 3.07 17.74
C PHE A 85 -1.29 2.07 16.59
N VAL A 86 -1.87 0.90 16.89
CA VAL A 86 -2.09 -0.12 15.86
C VAL A 86 -2.96 0.41 14.72
N ASP A 87 -3.97 1.22 15.03
CA ASP A 87 -4.86 1.80 14.02
C ASP A 87 -4.15 2.81 13.09
N ASP A 88 -3.21 3.60 13.62
CA ASP A 88 -2.41 4.55 12.82
C ASP A 88 -1.48 3.82 11.84
N MET A 89 -0.80 2.78 12.34
CA MET A 89 0.06 1.91 11.55
C MET A 89 -0.74 1.25 10.41
N LEU A 90 -1.92 0.71 10.72
CA LEU A 90 -2.79 0.12 9.71
C LEU A 90 -3.29 1.15 8.69
N GLY A 91 -3.61 2.37 9.12
CA GLY A 91 -3.98 3.46 8.22
C GLY A 91 -2.86 3.78 7.23
N ARG A 92 -1.60 3.87 7.70
CA ARG A 92 -0.43 4.07 6.84
C ARG A 92 -0.22 2.91 5.88
N LEU A 93 -0.35 1.67 6.36
CA LEU A 93 -0.22 0.48 5.52
C LEU A 93 -1.31 0.42 4.44
N GLN A 94 -2.55 0.78 4.77
CA GLN A 94 -3.66 0.83 3.82
C GLN A 94 -3.40 1.84 2.70
N VAL A 95 -2.87 3.03 3.04
CA VAL A 95 -2.48 4.04 2.04
C VAL A 95 -1.37 3.50 1.13
N LEU A 96 -0.41 2.75 1.69
CA LEU A 96 0.65 2.12 0.90
C LEU A 96 0.11 1.05 -0.04
N LEU A 97 -0.80 0.20 0.44
CA LEU A 97 -1.47 -0.83 -0.35
C LEU A 97 -2.31 -0.21 -1.48
N ASN A 98 -3.07 0.85 -1.21
CA ASN A 98 -3.85 1.55 -2.24
C ASN A 98 -2.95 2.13 -3.34
N LYS A 99 -1.75 2.63 -3.00
CA LYS A 99 -0.76 3.09 -3.98
C LYS A 99 -0.20 1.95 -4.84
N LEU A 100 0.00 0.77 -4.25
CA LEU A 100 0.45 -0.43 -4.97
C LEU A 100 -0.65 -0.97 -5.89
N GLU A 101 -1.89 -0.98 -5.43
CA GLU A 101 -3.06 -1.37 -6.22
C GLU A 101 -3.26 -0.44 -7.42
N ALA A 102 -3.09 0.88 -7.24
CA ALA A 102 -3.14 1.85 -8.34
C ALA A 102 -2.07 1.63 -9.41
N LEU A 103 -0.98 0.92 -9.09
CA LEU A 103 0.07 0.51 -10.04
C LEU A 103 -0.14 -0.91 -10.60
N GLY A 104 -1.23 -1.58 -10.23
CA GLY A 104 -1.55 -2.94 -10.64
C GLY A 104 -0.83 -4.05 -9.85
N GLN A 105 -0.30 -3.73 -8.67
CA GLN A 105 0.30 -4.71 -7.75
C GLN A 105 -0.70 -5.07 -6.65
N ASN A 106 -1.23 -6.28 -6.72
CA ASN A 106 -2.24 -6.77 -5.77
C ASN A 106 -1.63 -7.82 -4.86
N PHE A 107 -1.82 -7.65 -3.55
CA PHE A 107 -1.37 -8.61 -2.55
C PHE A 107 -2.54 -9.48 -2.10
N THR A 108 -2.26 -10.76 -1.87
CA THR A 108 -3.25 -11.67 -1.29
C THR A 108 -3.49 -11.32 0.18
N LYS A 109 -4.69 -11.63 0.68
CA LYS A 109 -5.03 -11.44 2.11
C LYS A 109 -4.00 -12.08 3.05
N ALA A 110 -3.47 -13.25 2.68
CA ALA A 110 -2.45 -13.95 3.44
C ALA A 110 -1.11 -13.17 3.49
N GLN A 111 -0.70 -12.53 2.39
CA GLN A 111 0.50 -11.70 2.35
C GLN A 111 0.34 -10.42 3.18
N ILE A 112 -0.84 -9.78 3.13
CA ILE A 112 -1.13 -8.59 3.94
C ILE A 112 -1.11 -8.95 5.43
N ASN A 113 -1.81 -10.01 5.84
CA ASN A 113 -1.82 -10.46 7.23
C ASN A 113 -0.41 -10.83 7.72
N LEU A 114 0.40 -11.47 6.88
CA LEU A 114 1.79 -11.77 7.21
C LEU A 114 2.61 -10.50 7.38
N GLN A 115 2.44 -9.51 6.51
CA GLN A 115 3.15 -8.25 6.59
C GLN A 115 2.78 -7.48 7.86
N ILE A 116 1.49 -7.40 8.19
CA ILE A 116 1.01 -6.80 9.45
C ILE A 116 1.66 -7.47 10.66
N LEU A 117 1.73 -8.80 10.69
CA LEU A 117 2.34 -9.51 11.81
C LEU A 117 3.87 -9.29 11.89
N ASN A 118 4.53 -9.10 10.76
CA ASN A 118 5.98 -8.87 10.69
C ASN A 118 6.37 -7.40 10.96
N SER A 119 5.46 -6.45 10.78
CA SER A 119 5.72 -5.02 10.97
C SER A 119 5.72 -4.57 12.44
N PHE A 120 5.28 -5.44 13.36
CA PHE A 120 5.21 -5.11 14.78
C PHE A 120 6.60 -5.10 15.46
N PRO A 121 6.79 -4.24 16.47
CA PRO A 121 8.03 -4.17 17.24
C PRO A 121 8.17 -5.38 18.18
N ARG A 122 9.39 -5.56 18.73
CA ARG A 122 9.75 -6.71 19.60
C ARG A 122 8.81 -6.96 20.79
N VAL A 123 8.14 -5.94 21.32
CA VAL A 123 7.20 -6.10 22.44
C VAL A 123 6.01 -7.01 22.08
N TRP A 124 5.69 -7.12 20.78
CA TRP A 124 4.61 -7.97 20.25
C TRP A 124 5.07 -9.38 19.85
N GLU A 125 6.38 -9.68 19.89
CA GLU A 125 6.99 -10.90 19.33
C GLU A 125 6.31 -12.19 19.81
N HIS A 126 5.98 -12.28 21.10
CA HIS A 126 5.31 -13.45 21.68
C HIS A 126 3.93 -13.68 21.04
N LYS A 127 3.18 -12.59 20.80
CA LYS A 127 1.82 -12.67 20.24
C LYS A 127 1.87 -12.91 18.73
N THR A 128 2.74 -12.21 18.00
CA THR A 128 2.88 -12.38 16.55
C THR A 128 3.33 -13.80 16.21
N THR A 129 4.30 -14.35 16.95
CA THR A 129 4.75 -15.74 16.80
C THR A 129 3.61 -16.73 17.05
N THR A 130 2.86 -16.56 18.15
CA THR A 130 1.71 -17.43 18.47
C THR A 130 0.64 -17.41 17.36
N ILE A 131 0.36 -16.24 16.79
CA ILE A 131 -0.61 -16.10 15.68
C ILE A 131 -0.07 -16.72 14.39
N GLN A 132 1.23 -16.56 14.10
CA GLN A 132 1.87 -17.17 12.94
C GLN A 132 1.86 -18.70 13.01
N GLU A 133 2.13 -19.27 14.19
CA GLU A 133 2.11 -20.72 14.42
C GLU A 133 0.71 -21.33 14.28
N ALA A 134 -0.34 -20.59 14.63
CA ALA A 134 -1.72 -21.09 14.58
C ALA A 134 -2.23 -21.42 13.16
N ARG A 135 -1.45 -21.13 12.10
CA ARG A 135 -1.74 -21.33 10.65
C ARG A 135 -3.03 -20.67 10.13
N ASN A 136 -3.92 -20.24 11.01
CA ASN A 136 -5.21 -19.60 10.72
C ASN A 136 -5.04 -18.17 10.19
N PHE A 137 -3.92 -17.51 10.44
CA PHE A 137 -3.69 -16.12 10.02
C PHE A 137 -3.77 -15.93 8.49
N LYS A 138 -3.46 -16.97 7.69
CA LYS A 138 -3.54 -16.92 6.22
C LYS A 138 -4.98 -16.82 5.71
N THR A 139 -5.94 -17.41 6.43
CA THR A 139 -7.35 -17.45 6.06
C THR A 139 -8.22 -16.50 6.89
N LEU A 140 -7.66 -15.94 7.96
CA LEU A 140 -8.35 -15.03 8.86
C LEU A 140 -8.76 -13.74 8.11
N ALA A 141 -10.02 -13.34 8.29
CA ALA A 141 -10.49 -12.05 7.84
C ALA A 141 -9.71 -10.92 8.53
N LEU A 142 -9.42 -9.86 7.79
CA LEU A 142 -8.66 -8.72 8.32
C LEU A 142 -9.32 -8.18 9.61
N ASP A 143 -10.64 -7.98 9.62
CA ASP A 143 -11.38 -7.49 10.79
C ASP A 143 -11.17 -8.34 12.05
N LYS A 144 -11.10 -9.67 11.91
CA LYS A 144 -10.85 -10.58 13.03
C LYS A 144 -9.41 -10.47 13.53
N LEU A 145 -8.45 -10.32 12.61
CA LEU A 145 -7.05 -10.08 12.96
C LEU A 145 -6.91 -8.76 13.72
N LEU A 146 -7.55 -7.70 13.22
CA LEU A 146 -7.59 -6.38 13.87
C LEU A 146 -8.18 -6.45 15.27
N GLY A 147 -9.28 -7.19 15.45
CA GLY A 147 -9.87 -7.40 16.77
C GLY A 147 -8.89 -8.06 17.76
N ILE A 148 -8.15 -9.09 17.33
CA ILE A 148 -7.15 -9.76 18.18
C ILE A 148 -6.00 -8.81 18.54
N LEU A 149 -5.55 -7.99 17.58
CA LEU A 149 -4.45 -7.05 17.77
C LEU A 149 -4.85 -5.92 18.71
N ARG A 150 -6.03 -5.30 18.54
CA ARG A 150 -6.55 -4.25 19.44
C ARG A 150 -6.69 -4.73 20.88
N VAL A 151 -7.19 -5.95 21.09
CA VAL A 151 -7.28 -6.54 22.44
C VAL A 151 -5.89 -6.74 23.05
N HIS A 152 -4.89 -7.10 22.24
CA HIS A 152 -3.52 -7.23 22.73
C HIS A 152 -2.84 -5.89 22.99
N GLU A 153 -3.12 -4.87 22.17
CA GLU A 153 -2.64 -3.49 22.38
C GLU A 153 -3.05 -2.96 23.75
N VAL A 154 -4.34 -3.09 24.08
CA VAL A 154 -4.88 -2.71 25.40
C VAL A 154 -4.21 -3.50 26.52
N HIS A 155 -3.91 -4.78 26.30
CA HIS A 155 -3.17 -5.59 27.29
C HIS A 155 -1.74 -5.11 27.50
N LEU A 156 -1.03 -4.74 26.43
CA LEU A 156 0.34 -4.22 26.51
C LEU A 156 0.38 -2.86 27.21
N GLN A 157 -0.54 -1.94 26.89
CA GLN A 157 -0.63 -0.65 27.59
C GLN A 157 -0.86 -0.81 29.09
N ASN A 158 -1.69 -1.78 29.49
CA ASN A 158 -1.90 -2.12 30.90
C ASN A 158 -0.65 -2.73 31.58
N MET A 159 0.23 -3.38 30.82
CA MET A 159 1.49 -3.96 31.32
C MET A 159 2.63 -2.95 31.37
N ASP A 160 2.69 -1.98 30.45
CA ASP A 160 3.67 -0.88 30.53
C ASP A 160 3.43 0.00 31.76
N HIS A 161 2.19 0.06 32.25
CA HIS A 161 1.86 0.67 33.54
C HIS A 161 2.24 -0.19 34.76
N LEU A 162 2.58 -1.47 34.57
CA LEU A 162 3.07 -2.34 35.63
C LEU A 162 4.60 -2.22 35.70
N PRO A 163 5.17 -1.74 36.82
CA PRO A 163 6.62 -1.60 36.94
C PRO A 163 7.28 -2.96 36.70
N LYS A 164 8.12 -2.99 35.65
CA LYS A 164 9.04 -4.05 35.23
C LYS A 164 9.07 -5.18 36.23
N ARG A 165 8.32 -6.23 35.94
CA ARG A 165 8.15 -7.41 36.80
C ARG A 165 9.52 -7.89 37.27
N ASN A 166 9.85 -7.54 38.50
CA ASN A 166 11.02 -8.05 39.19
C ASN A 166 10.98 -9.57 39.06
N PHE A 167 12.07 -10.13 38.54
CA PHE A 167 12.29 -11.54 38.37
C PHE A 167 12.18 -12.22 39.74
N VAL A 168 10.97 -12.66 40.12
CA VAL A 168 10.78 -13.49 41.31
C VAL A 168 11.28 -14.87 40.92
N ALA A 169 12.58 -15.07 41.13
CA ALA A 169 13.18 -16.38 41.14
C ALA A 169 12.35 -17.28 42.06
N LEU A 170 11.74 -18.30 41.46
CA LEU A 170 11.01 -19.35 42.15
C LEU A 170 11.97 -20.06 43.10
N LYS A 171 12.11 -19.56 44.34
CA LYS A 171 12.72 -20.36 45.41
C LYS A 171 11.75 -21.47 45.72
N THR A 172 12.01 -22.64 45.13
CA THR A 172 11.44 -23.92 45.50
C THR A 172 11.67 -24.12 47.00
N ARG A 173 10.67 -23.78 47.80
CA ARG A 173 10.66 -24.12 49.22
C ARG A 173 9.92 -25.43 49.32
N GLU A 174 10.69 -26.47 49.61
CA GLU A 174 10.24 -27.83 49.76
C GLU A 174 9.01 -27.91 50.67
N THR A 175 8.04 -28.63 50.14
CA THR A 175 6.71 -28.83 50.68
C THR A 175 6.75 -29.65 51.96
N SER A 176 6.70 -29.00 53.12
CA SER A 176 6.18 -29.63 54.33
C SER A 176 4.67 -29.39 54.41
N SER A 177 3.96 -30.45 54.01
CA SER A 177 2.52 -30.63 54.06
C SER A 177 1.93 -30.21 55.41
N LYS A 178 1.05 -29.20 55.42
CA LYS A 178 0.06 -29.04 56.49
C LYS A 178 -1.28 -28.62 55.89
N ARG A 179 -2.20 -29.58 55.93
CA ARG A 179 -3.53 -29.65 55.35
C ARG A 179 -4.54 -29.07 56.33
N GLU A 180 -5.05 -27.86 56.09
CA GLU A 180 -6.26 -27.31 56.71
C GLU A 180 -6.97 -26.48 55.62
N GLU A 181 -7.83 -27.09 54.81
CA GLU A 181 -9.28 -27.14 54.99
C GLU A 181 -9.97 -25.77 55.24
N ARG A 182 -10.70 -25.34 54.18
CA ARG A 182 -12.02 -24.67 54.21
C ARG A 182 -12.04 -23.14 54.33
N LYS A 183 -12.38 -22.48 53.22
CA LYS A 183 -13.70 -21.86 52.95
C LYS A 183 -13.56 -20.82 51.83
N SER A 184 -14.09 -21.15 50.66
CA SER A 184 -14.38 -20.20 49.60
C SER A 184 -15.56 -19.32 50.01
N PRO A 185 -15.50 -18.00 49.77
CA PRO A 185 -16.68 -17.26 49.34
C PRO A 185 -16.39 -16.55 48.02
N SER A 186 -17.27 -16.82 47.08
CA SER A 186 -17.23 -16.43 45.68
C SER A 186 -17.27 -14.90 45.49
N ARG A 187 -16.47 -14.43 44.54
CA ARG A 187 -16.52 -13.08 43.97
C ARG A 187 -17.88 -12.83 43.32
N VAL A 188 -18.54 -11.73 43.67
CA VAL A 188 -19.65 -11.15 42.91
C VAL A 188 -19.15 -9.84 42.31
N LEU A 189 -18.74 -9.87 41.05
CA LEU A 189 -18.41 -8.67 40.27
C LEU A 189 -19.71 -8.22 39.58
N LYS A 190 -20.30 -7.12 40.06
CA LYS A 190 -21.40 -6.41 39.38
C LYS A 190 -20.83 -5.70 38.16
N VAL A 191 -21.15 -6.20 36.98
CA VAL A 191 -20.91 -5.53 35.69
C VAL A 191 -22.11 -4.61 35.45
N HIS A 192 -21.91 -3.30 35.54
CA HIS A 192 -22.90 -2.32 35.10
C HIS A 192 -22.67 -2.05 33.61
N MET A 193 -23.69 -2.35 32.80
CA MET A 193 -23.66 -2.26 31.34
C MET A 193 -24.06 -0.85 30.87
N ASN A 194 -23.39 -0.41 29.80
CA ASN A 194 -23.56 0.85 29.08
C ASN A 194 -25.00 1.10 28.60
N GLU A 195 -25.48 2.33 28.78
CA GLU A 195 -26.48 2.96 27.91
C GLU A 195 -25.75 3.79 26.85
N PHE A 196 -25.96 3.44 25.59
CA PHE A 196 -25.41 4.08 24.41
C PHE A 196 -26.55 4.86 23.76
N ASP A 197 -26.55 6.18 23.92
CA ASP A 197 -27.49 7.06 23.24
C ASP A 197 -27.00 7.31 21.81
N ALA A 198 -27.74 6.75 20.85
CA ALA A 198 -27.61 7.00 19.44
C ALA A 198 -28.22 8.38 19.11
N SER A 199 -27.38 9.42 19.00
CA SER A 199 -27.76 10.70 18.43
C SER A 199 -27.54 10.66 16.92
N ASP A 200 -28.59 10.29 16.18
CA ASP A 200 -28.73 10.59 14.76
C ASP A 200 -28.60 12.10 14.52
N ASN A 201 -27.54 12.53 13.83
CA ASN A 201 -27.54 13.84 13.18
C ASN A 201 -27.22 13.64 11.69
N ASN A 202 -28.29 13.75 10.91
CA ASN A 202 -28.30 13.84 9.45
C ASN A 202 -27.25 14.84 8.96
N PHE A 203 -26.30 14.36 8.18
CA PHE A 203 -25.49 15.18 7.28
C PHE A 203 -26.28 15.34 5.97
N GLU A 204 -26.96 16.47 5.81
CA GLU A 204 -27.42 16.93 4.51
C GLU A 204 -26.19 17.35 3.68
N ILE A 205 -25.88 16.57 2.66
CA ILE A 205 -24.87 16.92 1.65
C ILE A 205 -25.61 17.67 0.54
N SER A 206 -25.48 18.99 0.54
CA SER A 206 -25.96 19.85 -0.55
C SER A 206 -25.02 19.69 -1.74
N ILE A 207 -25.46 18.92 -2.75
CA ILE A 207 -24.78 18.73 -4.04
C ILE A 207 -25.40 19.71 -5.02
N ASP A 208 -25.02 20.98 -4.95
CA ASP A 208 -25.36 22.00 -5.96
C ASP A 208 -24.28 23.10 -5.86
N ASP A 209 -23.19 22.96 -6.63
CA ASP A 209 -22.34 24.06 -7.15
C ASP A 209 -20.97 23.52 -7.63
N GLU A 210 -20.95 22.65 -8.64
CA GLU A 210 -19.69 22.43 -9.39
C GLU A 210 -19.92 22.02 -10.85
N MET A 211 -20.87 22.68 -11.52
CA MET A 211 -21.10 22.55 -12.97
C MET A 211 -20.90 23.87 -13.73
N ALA A 212 -20.22 24.85 -13.13
CA ALA A 212 -20.10 26.21 -13.65
C ALA A 212 -18.66 26.63 -14.05
N LEU A 213 -17.91 25.76 -14.73
CA LEU A 213 -16.70 26.08 -15.51
C LEU A 213 -16.60 25.00 -16.61
N MET A 214 -17.03 25.14 -17.87
CA MET A 214 -16.68 26.13 -18.91
C MET A 214 -15.24 26.66 -18.82
#